data_AF-T0YLD4-F1
#
_entry.id   AF-T0YLD4-F1
#
_cell.length_a   1.000
_cell.length_b   1.000
_cell.length_c   1.000
_cell.angle_alpha   90.00
_cell.angle_beta   90.00
_cell.angle_gamma   90.00
#
_symmetry.space_group_name_H-M   'P 1'
#
loop_
_entity.id
_entity.type
_entity.pdbx_description
1 polymer ?
#
loop_
_entity_poly.entity_id
_entity_poly.type
_entity_poly.pdbx_seq_one_letter_code
_entity_poly.pdbx_strand_id
1 'polypeptide(L)'
;MPDTLNRYRVIGALALSFMIFAILLNSVGTVILQVIHTFGVGKPRASLLELFKDLPIVITSFALASFLPILGYRRAMLIALGVVAVACTL
;
A
#
# COMPACT_ATOMS: atom_id res chain seq x y z
N MET A 1 6.36 24.25 26.61
CA MET A 1 6.84 23.02 25.94
C MET A 1 5.72 22.45 25.04
N PRO A 2 5.52 22.95 23.81
CA PRO A 2 4.46 22.48 22.90
C PRO A 2 4.94 21.48 21.81
N ASP A 3 6.25 21.21 21.69
CA ASP A 3 6.79 20.46 20.54
C ASP A 3 6.60 18.94 20.59
N THR A 4 6.32 18.36 21.77
CA THR A 4 6.17 16.91 21.94
C THR A 4 4.81 16.39 21.44
N LEU A 5 3.73 17.14 21.68
CA LEU A 5 2.37 16.74 21.29
C LEU A 5 2.26 16.60 19.76
N ASN A 6 2.97 17.45 19.01
CA ASN A 6 2.99 17.38 17.54
C ASN A 6 3.73 16.13 17.05
N ARG A 7 4.81 15.72 17.72
CA ARG A 7 5.57 14.52 17.37
C ARG A 7 4.75 13.25 17.58
N TYR A 8 4.02 13.13 18.70
CA TYR A 8 3.11 12.00 18.93
C TYR A 8 1.97 11.94 17.91
N ARG A 9 1.42 13.10 17.50
CA ARG A 9 0.40 13.15 16.44
C ARG A 9 0.95 12.69 15.08
N VAL A 10 2.17 13.09 14.72
CA VAL A 10 2.83 12.67 13.48
C VAL A 10 3.12 11.16 13.51
N ILE A 11 3.66 10.64 14.60
CA ILE A 11 3.92 9.20 14.77
C ILE A 11 2.61 8.42 14.70
N GLY A 12 1.56 8.89 15.37
CA GLY A 12 0.23 8.27 15.31
C GLY A 12 -0.34 8.25 13.88
N ALA A 13 -0.23 9.35 13.15
CA ALA A 13 -0.67 9.42 11.75
C ALA A 13 0.14 8.48 10.83
N LEU A 14 1.46 8.39 11.05
CA LEU A 14 2.33 7.47 10.31
C LEU A 14 1.95 6.02 10.59
N ALA A 15 1.75 5.66 11.86
CA ALA A 15 1.37 4.33 12.29
C ALA A 15 0.01 3.91 11.72
N LEU A 16 -0.98 4.81 11.74
CA LEU A 16 -2.31 4.55 11.18
C LEU A 16 -2.23 4.35 9.66
N SER A 17 -1.49 5.22 8.96
CA SER A 17 -1.29 5.10 7.51
C SER A 17 -0.60 3.78 7.16
N PHE A 18 0.44 3.42 7.91
CA PHE A 18 1.16 2.16 7.74
C PHE A 18 0.25 0.95 7.95
N MET A 19 -0.61 0.96 8.98
CA MET A 19 -1.60 -0.08 9.22
C MET A 19 -2.57 -0.24 8.04
N ILE A 20 -3.08 0.86 7.49
CA ILE A 20 -4.00 0.82 6.34
C ILE A 20 -3.31 0.17 5.13
N PHE A 21 -2.09 0.61 4.80
CA PHE A 21 -1.32 0.01 3.70
C PHE A 21 -1.01 -1.48 3.94
N ALA A 22 -0.69 -1.87 5.18
CA ALA A 22 -0.43 -3.26 5.54
C ALA A 22 -1.67 -4.15 5.35
N ILE A 23 -2.86 -3.67 5.72
CA ILE A 23 -4.13 -4.39 5.52
C ILE A 23 -4.41 -4.55 4.02
N LEU A 24 -4.23 -3.49 3.22
CA LEU A 24 -4.44 -3.54 1.77
C LEU A 24 -3.51 -4.56 1.08
N LEU A 25 -2.23 -4.61 1.46
CA LEU A 25 -1.28 -5.59 0.93
C LEU A 25 -1.65 -7.03 1.32
N ASN A 26 -2.13 -7.26 2.54
CA ASN A 26 -2.56 -8.58 2.99
C ASN A 26 -3.89 -9.02 2.34
N SER A 27 -4.72 -8.07 1.92
CA SER A 27 -6.01 -8.37 1.28
C SER A 27 -5.85 -9.11 -0.05
N VAL A 28 -4.73 -8.96 -0.75
CA VAL A 28 -4.48 -9.74 -1.98
C VAL A 28 -4.12 -11.19 -1.64
N GLY A 29 -3.41 -11.41 -0.53
CA GLY A 29 -3.06 -12.75 -0.04
C GLY A 29 -4.29 -13.61 0.28
N THR A 30 -5.33 -13.00 0.87
CA THR A 30 -6.60 -13.70 1.15
C THR A 30 -7.35 -14.05 -0.14
N VAL A 31 -7.37 -13.15 -1.12
CA VAL A 31 -7.98 -13.41 -2.43
C VAL A 31 -7.27 -14.55 -3.18
N ILE A 32 -5.93 -14.63 -3.09
CA ILE A 32 -5.15 -15.75 -3.66
C ILE A 32 -5.57 -17.09 -3.03
N LEU A 33 -5.69 -17.15 -1.71
CA LEU A 33 -6.17 -18.36 -1.03
C LEU A 33 -7.60 -18.72 -1.43
N GLN A 34 -8.47 -17.72 -1.59
CA GLN A 34 -9.85 -17.92 -2.02
C GLN A 34 -9.96 -18.45 -3.45
N VAL A 35 -9.12 -17.98 -4.39
CA VAL A 35 -9.15 -18.52 -5.77
C VAL A 35 -8.60 -19.93 -5.85
N ILE A 36 -7.63 -20.31 -5.01
CA ILE A 36 -7.13 -21.70 -4.92
C ILE A 36 -8.26 -22.63 -4.45
N HIS A 37 -8.98 -22.24 -3.40
CA HIS A 37 -10.05 -23.05 -2.82
C HIS A 37 -11.31 -23.12 -3.70
N THR A 38 -11.67 -22.02 -4.38
CA THR A 38 -12.90 -21.92 -5.17
C THR A 38 -12.75 -22.45 -6.59
N PHE A 39 -11.61 -22.20 -7.25
CA PHE A 39 -11.41 -22.56 -8.65
C PHE A 39 -10.54 -23.82 -8.83
N GLY A 40 -10.05 -24.43 -7.74
CA GLY A 40 -9.27 -25.69 -7.78
C GLY A 40 -7.99 -25.62 -8.60
N VAL A 41 -7.51 -24.40 -8.88
CA VAL A 41 -6.38 -24.17 -9.78
C VAL A 41 -5.08 -24.47 -9.05
N GLY A 42 -4.22 -25.28 -9.67
CA GLY A 42 -2.91 -25.62 -9.12
C GLY A 42 -2.08 -24.38 -8.76
N LYS A 43 -1.35 -24.49 -7.64
CA LYS A 43 -0.40 -23.53 -7.06
C LYS A 43 0.35 -22.62 -8.07
N PRO A 44 0.91 -23.11 -9.19
CA PRO A 44 1.63 -22.25 -10.13
C PRO A 44 0.78 -21.15 -10.80
N ARG A 45 -0.52 -21.39 -11.07
CA ARG A 45 -1.39 -20.37 -11.68
C ARG A 45 -1.90 -19.35 -10.65
N ALA A 46 -2.10 -19.78 -9.41
CA ALA A 46 -2.46 -18.86 -8.32
C ALA A 46 -1.31 -17.90 -7.98
N SER A 47 -0.05 -18.35 -8.07
CA SER A 47 1.14 -17.49 -7.94
C SER A 47 1.23 -16.40 -9.02
N LEU A 48 0.60 -16.56 -10.19
CA LEU A 48 0.58 -15.48 -11.19
C LEU A 48 -0.22 -14.28 -10.69
N LEU A 49 -1.32 -14.50 -9.96
CA LEU A 49 -2.11 -13.43 -9.34
C LEU A 49 -1.29 -12.63 -8.31
N GLU A 50 -0.39 -13.32 -7.62
CA GLU A 50 0.57 -12.69 -6.73
C GLU A 50 1.54 -11.79 -7.49
N LEU A 51 2.11 -12.30 -8.58
CA LEU A 51 3.05 -11.56 -9.42
C LEU A 51 2.40 -10.34 -10.10
N PHE A 52 1.12 -10.43 -10.47
CA PHE A 52 0.35 -9.30 -11.00
C PHE A 52 0.17 -8.16 -9.99
N LYS A 53 0.22 -8.46 -8.69
CA LYS A 53 0.23 -7.43 -7.63
C LYS A 53 1.61 -6.77 -7.52
N ASP A 54 2.67 -7.57 -7.54
CA ASP A 54 4.01 -7.10 -7.16
C ASP A 54 4.65 -6.30 -8.30
N LEU A 55 4.36 -6.63 -9.56
CA LEU A 55 4.88 -5.91 -10.72
C LEU A 55 4.50 -4.41 -10.72
N PRO A 56 3.22 -4.02 -10.58
CA PRO A 56 2.85 -2.60 -10.47
C PRO A 56 3.40 -1.95 -9.20
N ILE A 57 3.54 -2.67 -8.08
CA ILE A 57 4.17 -2.12 -6.86
C ILE A 57 5.64 -1.78 -7.12
N VAL A 58 6.39 -2.65 -7.83
CA VAL A 58 7.80 -2.41 -8.18
C VAL A 58 7.92 -1.20 -9.12
N ILE A 59 7.09 -1.14 -10.18
CA ILE A 59 7.11 -0.04 -11.14
C ILE A 59 6.78 1.29 -10.46
N THR A 60 5.70 1.32 -9.69
CA THR A 60 5.26 2.54 -8.99
C THR A 60 6.27 2.95 -7.92
N SER A 61 6.82 2.02 -7.13
CA SER A 61 7.85 2.33 -6.13
C SER A 61 9.12 2.91 -6.75
N PHE A 62 9.55 2.39 -7.90
CA PHE A 62 10.71 2.92 -8.62
C PHE A 62 10.45 4.35 -9.14
N ALA A 63 9.25 4.59 -9.68
CA ALA A 63 8.83 5.92 -10.09
C ALA A 63 8.77 6.87 -8.90
N LEU A 64 8.09 6.49 -7.80
CA LEU A 64 7.99 7.27 -6.58
C LEU A 64 9.37 7.57 -5.99
N ALA A 65 10.29 6.61 -5.92
CA ALA A 65 11.65 6.82 -5.44
C ALA A 65 12.39 7.88 -6.26
N SER A 66 12.17 7.91 -7.57
CA SER A 66 12.76 8.91 -8.48
C SER A 66 12.12 10.29 -8.34
N PHE A 67 10.83 10.37 -8.00
CA PHE A 67 10.10 11.64 -7.83
C PHE A 67 10.14 12.20 -6.39
N LEU A 68 10.43 11.36 -5.38
CA LEU A 68 10.55 11.75 -3.98
C LEU A 68 11.49 12.94 -3.72
N PRO A 69 12.71 13.02 -4.31
CA PRO A 69 13.61 14.14 -4.07
C PRO A 69 13.08 15.48 -4.58
N ILE A 70 12.17 15.47 -5.55
CA ILE A 70 11.65 16.68 -6.20
C ILE A 70 10.34 17.14 -5.54
N LEU A 71 9.47 16.22 -5.11
CA LEU A 71 8.14 16.53 -4.60
C LEU A 71 8.10 16.86 -3.10
N GLY A 72 9.10 16.39 -2.35
CA GLY A 72 9.16 16.49 -0.89
C GLY A 72 8.24 15.48 -0.17
N TYR A 73 8.71 14.98 0.97
CA TYR A 73 8.07 13.88 1.72
C TYR A 73 6.62 14.17 2.13
N ARG A 74 6.34 15.40 2.59
CA ARG A 74 5.03 15.79 3.14
C ARG A 74 3.93 15.82 2.07
N ARG A 75 4.24 16.30 0.87
CA ARG A 75 3.30 16.34 -0.27
C ARG A 75 3.08 14.95 -0.85
N ALA A 76 4.15 14.18 -1.00
CA ALA A 76 4.08 12.79 -1.47
C ALA A 76 3.16 11.93 -0.57
N MET A 77 3.29 12.06 0.75
CA MET A 77 2.46 11.31 1.70
C MET A 77 0.97 11.67 1.61
N LEU A 78 0.64 12.96 1.46
CA LEU A 78 -0.75 13.41 1.32
C LEU A 78 -1.37 12.93 0.00
N ILE A 79 -0.62 12.98 -1.10
CA ILE A 79 -1.08 12.48 -2.41
C ILE A 79 -1.33 10.98 -2.36
N ALA A 80 -0.40 10.21 -1.77
CA ALA A 80 -0.56 8.77 -1.63
C ALA A 80 -1.83 8.40 -0.85
N LEU A 81 -2.06 9.06 0.29
CA LEU A 81 -3.27 8.83 1.09
C LEU A 81 -4.55 9.22 0.34
N GLY A 82 -4.53 10.33 -0.40
CA GLY A 82 -5.66 10.78 -1.21
C GLY A 82 -6.01 9.81 -2.35
N VAL A 83 -5.00 9.31 -3.06
CA VAL A 83 -5.19 8.31 -4.13
C VAL A 83 -5.79 7.02 -3.58
N VAL A 84 -5.29 6.53 -2.44
CA VAL A 84 -5.83 5.33 -1.79
C VAL A 84 -7.28 5.54 -1.33
N ALA A 85 -7.58 6.70 -0.75
CA ALA A 85 -8.94 7.01 -0.33
C ALA A 85 -9.93 6.97 -1.51
N VAL A 86 -9.57 7.58 -2.64
CA VAL A 86 -10.38 7.54 -3.87
C VAL A 86 -10.52 6.11 -4.40
N ALA A 87 -9.42 5.35 -4.43
CA ALA A 87 -9.42 3.96 -4.91
C ALA A 87 -10.28 3.04 -4.03
N CYS A 88 -10.33 3.25 -2.72
CA CYS A 88 -11.16 2.47 -1.80
C CYS A 88 -12.66 2.82 -1.90
N THR A 89 -13.01 4.02 -2.38
CA THR A 89 -14.41 4.44 -2.56
C THR A 89 -15.02 4.03 -3.89
N LEU A 90 -14.21 3.52 -4.82
CA LEU A 90 -14.59 3.15 -6.19
C LEU A 90 -14.73 1.62 -6.31
#